data_AF-F5VT60-F1
#
_entry.id   AF-F5VT60-F1
#
_cell.length_a   1.000
_cell.length_b   1.000
_cell.length_c   1.000
_cell.angle_alpha   90.00
_cell.angle_beta   90.00
_cell.angle_gamma   90.00
#
_symmetry.space_group_name_H-M   'P 1'
#
loop_
_entity.id
_entity.type
_entity.pdbx_description
1 polymer ?
#
loop_
_entity_poly.entity_id
_entity_poly.type
_entity_poly.pdbx_seq_one_letter_code
_entity_poly.pdbx_strand_id
1 'polypeptide(L)'
;MSEPLFLQSVMQEKIWGGTKLRDEFGYDIPSEKIGEYWAISAHPNGVSKVANGRFEGTDLATLYAEHRELFGNRPEPVFPLLTKILDANDWLSVQVHPDDAYGLEHEGELGKTECWYIIAADEGSEIIYGHNAKSKDELRQQIEAKDWDGLLTKVPVKAGDFFYVPSGTMHAIGAGILILETQQSSDTTYRVYDFDRKDDKGNLRELHLEKSIDVLNIGEPANSRPATVKADDLRSTLLVSNDFFAVYKWEITGKVDFEKTADYSLLSVLDGEGQLTVDGKNYPIQKGSHFILPSDVEAWTLEGQGLELIVSHP
;
A
#
# COMPACT_ATOMS: atom_id res chain seq x y z
N MET A 1 0.21 13.91 27.29
CA MET A 1 1.44 13.62 26.55
C MET A 1 1.01 12.90 25.30
N SER A 2 1.41 13.43 24.17
CA SER A 2 1.22 12.83 22.86
C SER A 2 2.06 11.54 22.77
N GLU A 3 1.62 10.60 21.95
CA GLU A 3 2.34 9.34 21.76
C GLU A 3 2.07 8.77 20.36
N PRO A 4 3.05 8.06 19.77
CA PRO A 4 2.83 7.30 18.54
C PRO A 4 1.86 6.14 18.80
N LEU A 5 1.09 5.81 17.76
CA LEU A 5 0.17 4.68 17.76
C LEU A 5 0.81 3.55 16.95
N PHE A 6 1.54 2.66 17.60
CA PHE A 6 2.02 1.43 16.97
C PHE A 6 0.85 0.50 16.72
N LEU A 7 0.92 -0.25 15.61
CA LEU A 7 -0.18 -1.08 15.16
C LEU A 7 0.22 -2.54 15.08
N GLN A 8 -0.68 -3.40 15.55
CA GLN A 8 -0.66 -4.83 15.27
C GLN A 8 -1.84 -5.15 14.35
N SER A 9 -1.56 -5.80 13.23
CA SER A 9 -2.56 -5.98 12.18
C SER A 9 -2.69 -7.41 11.65
N VAL A 10 -3.53 -7.56 10.64
CA VAL A 10 -4.00 -8.84 10.11
C VAL A 10 -3.18 -9.26 8.89
N MET A 11 -2.86 -10.55 8.83
CA MET A 11 -2.28 -11.22 7.67
C MET A 11 -3.36 -12.03 6.95
N GLN A 12 -3.31 -12.05 5.62
CA GLN A 12 -4.27 -12.77 4.80
C GLN A 12 -3.57 -13.80 3.92
N GLU A 13 -4.10 -15.01 3.94
CA GLU A 13 -3.73 -16.05 2.98
C GLU A 13 -4.20 -15.67 1.58
N LYS A 14 -3.35 -15.93 0.60
CA LYS A 14 -3.66 -15.78 -0.82
C LYS A 14 -3.09 -16.97 -1.59
N ILE A 15 -3.75 -17.36 -2.67
CA ILE A 15 -3.29 -18.46 -3.53
C ILE A 15 -1.91 -18.21 -4.15
N TRP A 16 -1.52 -16.94 -4.25
CA TRP A 16 -0.23 -16.45 -4.74
C TRP A 16 0.74 -16.06 -3.61
N GLY A 17 0.33 -16.20 -2.35
CA GLY A 17 1.11 -15.79 -1.20
C GLY A 17 2.30 -16.71 -0.92
N GLY A 18 3.19 -16.23 -0.07
CA GLY A 18 4.44 -16.91 0.27
C GLY A 18 4.86 -16.73 1.71
N THR A 19 6.16 -16.59 1.89
CA THR A 19 6.85 -16.60 3.18
C THR A 19 7.84 -15.44 3.37
N LYS A 20 8.00 -14.54 2.38
CA LYS A 20 8.94 -13.42 2.46
C LYS A 20 8.58 -12.47 3.61
N LEU A 21 7.32 -12.39 4.03
CA LEU A 21 6.93 -11.65 5.24
C LEU A 21 7.64 -12.17 6.51
N ARG A 22 7.82 -13.49 6.64
CA ARG A 22 8.64 -14.07 7.72
C ARG A 22 10.12 -13.86 7.43
N ASP A 23 10.56 -14.20 6.23
CA ASP A 23 12.00 -14.31 5.93
C ASP A 23 12.69 -12.93 5.88
N GLU A 24 11.99 -11.89 5.44
CA GLU A 24 12.51 -10.52 5.31
C GLU A 24 12.24 -9.64 6.54
N PHE A 25 11.07 -9.79 7.19
CA PHE A 25 10.65 -8.94 8.31
C PHE A 25 10.67 -9.65 9.67
N GLY A 26 10.89 -10.97 9.69
CA GLY A 26 10.84 -11.75 10.93
C GLY A 26 9.43 -11.91 11.50
N TYR A 27 8.38 -11.69 10.70
CA TYR A 27 7.01 -11.81 11.18
C TYR A 27 6.59 -13.25 11.46
N ASP A 28 5.78 -13.42 12.50
CA ASP A 28 5.08 -14.68 12.76
C ASP A 28 3.91 -14.84 11.79
N ILE A 29 4.12 -15.62 10.73
CA ILE A 29 3.10 -15.91 9.72
C ILE A 29 2.24 -17.12 10.11
N PRO A 30 0.91 -17.07 9.93
CA PRO A 30 0.03 -18.18 10.32
C PRO A 30 0.06 -19.38 9.34
N SER A 31 0.63 -19.20 8.14
CA SER A 31 0.85 -20.27 7.16
C SER A 31 1.92 -19.89 6.13
N GLU A 32 2.27 -20.79 5.22
CA GLU A 32 3.26 -20.54 4.15
C GLU A 32 2.64 -19.89 2.88
N LYS A 33 1.39 -19.42 2.96
CA LYS A 33 0.65 -18.82 1.83
C LYS A 33 0.20 -17.38 2.13
N ILE A 34 0.94 -16.63 2.94
CA ILE A 34 0.55 -15.25 3.26
C ILE A 34 0.89 -14.36 2.09
N GLY A 35 -0.14 -13.75 1.49
CA GLY A 35 0.04 -12.82 0.39
C GLY A 35 0.00 -11.37 0.86
N GLU A 36 -0.75 -11.06 1.92
CA GLU A 36 -0.94 -9.68 2.35
C GLU A 36 -0.77 -9.54 3.85
N TYR A 37 -0.03 -8.51 4.27
CA TYR A 37 -0.05 -8.00 5.63
C TYR A 37 -0.64 -6.59 5.60
N TRP A 38 -1.80 -6.39 6.21
CA TRP A 38 -2.51 -5.11 6.21
C TRP A 38 -1.95 -4.18 7.28
N ALA A 39 -0.68 -3.79 7.13
CA ALA A 39 0.13 -3.09 8.12
C ALA A 39 -0.55 -1.92 8.85
N ILE A 40 -1.27 -1.05 8.12
CA ILE A 40 -2.04 0.06 8.69
C ILE A 40 -3.40 0.10 8.04
N SER A 41 -4.44 -0.31 8.77
CA SER A 41 -5.77 -0.52 8.23
C SER A 41 -6.86 -0.20 9.23
N ALA A 42 -7.85 0.59 8.80
CA ALA A 42 -9.15 0.66 9.46
C ALA A 42 -10.26 -0.04 8.67
N HIS A 43 -9.89 -0.79 7.62
CA HIS A 43 -10.85 -1.39 6.71
C HIS A 43 -11.53 -2.61 7.38
N PRO A 44 -12.86 -2.81 7.23
CA PRO A 44 -13.58 -3.87 7.93
C PRO A 44 -13.05 -5.30 7.70
N ASN A 45 -12.48 -5.57 6.53
CA ASN A 45 -11.90 -6.88 6.18
C ASN A 45 -10.58 -7.21 6.91
N GLY A 46 -9.97 -6.24 7.60
CA GLY A 46 -8.69 -6.45 8.29
C GLY A 46 -8.30 -5.23 9.09
N VAL A 47 -8.97 -4.99 10.22
CA VAL A 47 -8.73 -3.82 11.07
C VAL A 47 -7.47 -4.00 11.94
N SER A 48 -6.61 -2.98 11.96
CA SER A 48 -5.46 -2.91 12.87
C SER A 48 -5.91 -2.53 14.28
N LYS A 49 -5.17 -3.02 15.28
CA LYS A 49 -5.34 -2.62 16.69
C LYS A 49 -4.13 -1.82 17.14
N VAL A 50 -4.36 -0.81 17.96
CA VAL A 50 -3.27 -0.08 18.62
C VAL A 50 -2.56 -1.02 19.60
N ALA A 51 -1.24 -1.07 19.53
CA ALA A 51 -0.40 -2.00 20.27
C ALA A 51 0.26 -1.38 21.52
N ASN A 52 0.01 -0.09 21.80
CA ASN A 52 0.64 0.60 22.92
C ASN A 52 -0.20 1.75 23.48
N GLY A 53 0.17 2.19 24.68
CA GLY A 53 -0.26 3.46 25.23
C GLY A 53 -1.72 3.50 25.66
N ARG A 54 -2.31 4.70 25.69
CA ARG A 54 -3.66 4.95 26.22
C ARG A 54 -4.78 4.26 25.43
N PHE A 55 -4.51 3.91 24.17
CA PHE A 55 -5.48 3.29 23.26
C PHE A 55 -5.17 1.83 22.95
N GLU A 56 -4.21 1.20 23.65
CA GLU A 56 -3.85 -0.21 23.43
C GLU A 56 -5.08 -1.13 23.40
N GLY A 57 -5.13 -2.00 22.39
CA GLY A 57 -6.25 -2.92 22.14
C GLY A 57 -7.44 -2.32 21.38
N THR A 58 -7.49 -1.00 21.19
CA THR A 58 -8.55 -0.31 20.44
C THR A 58 -8.36 -0.50 18.94
N ASP A 59 -9.45 -0.78 18.24
CA ASP A 59 -9.47 -0.89 16.78
C ASP A 59 -9.25 0.48 16.13
N LEU A 60 -8.43 0.57 15.08
CA LEU A 60 -8.12 1.83 14.41
C LEU A 60 -9.37 2.50 13.83
N ALA A 61 -10.35 1.71 13.38
CA ALA A 61 -11.65 2.21 12.91
C ALA A 61 -12.44 2.90 14.03
N THR A 62 -12.48 2.30 15.22
CA THR A 62 -13.12 2.90 16.41
C THR A 62 -12.38 4.16 16.83
N LEU A 63 -11.05 4.11 16.86
CA LEU A 63 -10.23 5.26 17.23
C LEU A 63 -10.46 6.44 16.27
N TYR A 64 -10.54 6.20 14.96
CA TYR A 64 -10.83 7.23 13.97
C TYR A 64 -12.24 7.82 14.12
N ALA A 65 -13.23 7.00 14.48
CA ALA A 65 -14.61 7.43 14.66
C ALA A 65 -14.81 8.26 15.94
N GLU A 66 -14.18 7.83 17.04
CA GLU A 66 -14.42 8.41 18.37
C GLU A 66 -13.41 9.50 18.75
N HIS A 67 -12.20 9.47 18.18
CA HIS A 67 -11.09 10.36 18.49
C HIS A 67 -10.55 11.07 17.25
N ARG A 68 -11.44 11.75 16.50
CA ARG A 68 -11.09 12.40 15.24
C ARG A 68 -10.05 13.51 15.39
N GLU A 69 -9.91 14.07 16.59
CA GLU A 69 -8.88 15.04 16.92
C GLU A 69 -7.45 14.51 16.73
N LEU A 70 -7.25 13.19 16.82
CA LEU A 70 -5.96 12.53 16.56
C LEU A 70 -5.62 12.44 15.07
N PHE A 71 -6.59 12.73 14.21
CA PHE A 71 -6.50 12.60 12.75
C PHE A 71 -6.92 13.90 12.07
N GLY A 72 -6.60 15.05 12.67
CA GLY A 72 -6.76 16.38 12.09
C GLY A 72 -8.20 16.89 12.05
N ASN A 73 -9.14 16.24 12.75
CA ASN A 73 -10.59 16.50 12.57
C ASN A 73 -11.03 16.39 11.11
N ARG A 74 -10.35 15.52 10.35
CA ARG A 74 -10.64 15.27 8.94
C ARG A 74 -12.11 14.89 8.74
N PRO A 75 -12.75 15.19 7.59
CA PRO A 75 -14.18 15.00 7.39
C PRO A 75 -14.60 13.60 6.88
N GLU A 76 -13.67 12.80 6.36
CA GLU A 76 -13.98 11.53 5.67
C GLU A 76 -14.69 10.55 6.62
N PRO A 77 -15.74 9.83 6.20
CA PRO A 77 -16.52 9.00 7.14
C PRO A 77 -15.73 7.83 7.74
N VAL A 78 -14.71 7.36 7.02
CA VAL A 78 -13.79 6.28 7.43
C VAL A 78 -12.35 6.74 7.33
N PHE A 79 -11.43 6.03 7.99
CA PHE A 79 -10.00 6.32 7.85
C PHE A 79 -9.61 6.13 6.37
N PRO A 80 -9.00 7.15 5.73
CA PRO A 80 -8.99 7.27 4.27
C PRO A 80 -7.99 6.35 3.58
N LEU A 81 -6.96 5.86 4.27
CA LEU A 81 -5.87 5.09 3.67
C LEU A 81 -5.78 3.66 4.19
N LEU A 82 -5.16 2.81 3.39
CA LEU A 82 -4.79 1.44 3.73
C LEU A 82 -3.35 1.21 3.26
N THR A 83 -2.48 0.80 4.18
CA THR A 83 -1.09 0.43 3.87
C THR A 83 -0.93 -1.07 4.04
N LYS A 84 -0.40 -1.73 3.02
CA LYS A 84 -0.17 -3.18 3.01
C LYS A 84 1.26 -3.51 2.62
N ILE A 85 1.74 -4.66 3.06
CA ILE A 85 2.90 -5.34 2.45
C ILE A 85 2.36 -6.55 1.70
N LEU A 86 2.70 -6.68 0.41
CA LEU A 86 2.28 -7.80 -0.44
C LEU A 86 3.49 -8.67 -0.76
N ASP A 87 3.37 -9.97 -0.50
CA ASP A 87 4.33 -11.01 -0.87
C ASP A 87 3.80 -11.83 -2.05
N ALA A 88 4.21 -11.45 -3.26
CA ALA A 88 3.81 -12.12 -4.49
C ALA A 88 4.77 -13.27 -4.81
N ASN A 89 4.45 -14.48 -4.32
CA ASN A 89 5.18 -15.71 -4.66
C ASN A 89 4.74 -16.31 -6.02
N ASP A 90 3.59 -15.88 -6.53
CA ASP A 90 3.12 -16.11 -7.89
C ASP A 90 2.42 -14.83 -8.40
N TRP A 91 2.02 -14.79 -9.67
CA TRP A 91 1.29 -13.67 -10.25
C TRP A 91 0.00 -13.36 -9.48
N LEU A 92 -0.20 -12.10 -9.10
CA LEU A 92 -1.53 -11.60 -8.76
C LEU A 92 -2.39 -11.51 -10.02
N SER A 93 -3.71 -11.44 -9.86
CA SER A 93 -4.59 -11.30 -11.02
C SER A 93 -4.30 -10.01 -11.78
N VAL A 94 -4.49 -10.03 -13.09
CA VAL A 94 -4.64 -8.80 -13.87
C VAL A 94 -5.96 -8.16 -13.49
N GLN A 95 -5.89 -6.92 -13.06
CA GLN A 95 -7.02 -6.23 -12.45
C GLN A 95 -7.02 -4.73 -12.75
N VAL A 96 -8.12 -4.09 -12.39
CA VAL A 96 -8.32 -2.65 -12.43
C VAL A 96 -9.20 -2.24 -11.24
N HIS A 97 -8.99 -1.01 -10.78
CA HIS A 97 -9.73 -0.42 -9.68
C HIS A 97 -10.61 0.74 -10.16
N PRO A 98 -11.84 0.91 -9.65
CA PRO A 98 -12.69 2.05 -9.96
C PRO A 98 -12.21 3.34 -9.29
N ASP A 99 -12.70 4.48 -9.78
CA ASP A 99 -12.67 5.74 -9.04
C ASP A 99 -13.77 5.79 -7.97
N ASP A 100 -13.81 6.85 -7.17
CA ASP A 100 -14.78 6.99 -6.08
C ASP A 100 -16.23 7.06 -6.59
N ALA A 101 -16.47 7.70 -7.73
CA ALA A 101 -17.81 7.81 -8.30
C ALA A 101 -18.37 6.43 -8.66
N TYR A 102 -17.59 5.64 -9.41
CA TYR A 102 -18.00 4.30 -9.82
C TYR A 102 -18.04 3.34 -8.62
N GLY A 103 -17.05 3.40 -7.72
CA GLY A 103 -16.97 2.57 -6.51
C GLY A 103 -18.17 2.76 -5.59
N LEU A 104 -18.55 4.02 -5.32
CA LEU A 104 -19.70 4.32 -4.45
C LEU A 104 -21.03 3.92 -5.10
N GLU A 105 -21.17 4.10 -6.40
CA GLU A 105 -22.39 3.75 -7.13
C GLU A 105 -22.60 2.23 -7.23
N HIS A 106 -21.54 1.46 -7.46
CA HIS A 106 -21.65 0.02 -7.80
C HIS A 106 -21.33 -0.92 -6.64
N GLU A 107 -20.46 -0.51 -5.71
CA GLU A 107 -19.99 -1.36 -4.60
C GLU A 107 -20.33 -0.77 -3.22
N GLY A 108 -20.62 0.53 -3.14
CA GLY A 108 -20.82 1.23 -1.87
C GLY A 108 -19.52 1.47 -1.10
N GLU A 109 -18.36 1.38 -1.78
CA GLU A 109 -17.02 1.63 -1.24
C GLU A 109 -16.36 2.80 -1.95
N LEU A 110 -15.27 3.33 -1.36
CA LEU A 110 -14.40 4.28 -2.06
C LEU A 110 -13.79 3.61 -3.30
N GLY A 111 -13.35 4.44 -4.24
CA GLY A 111 -12.49 4.01 -5.32
C GLY A 111 -11.14 3.54 -4.77
N LYS A 112 -10.28 3.07 -5.65
CA LYS A 112 -8.97 2.55 -5.24
C LYS A 112 -7.87 3.04 -6.17
N THR A 113 -7.40 4.26 -5.89
CA THR A 113 -6.08 4.73 -6.32
C THR A 113 -5.03 4.23 -5.34
N GLU A 114 -3.89 3.79 -5.86
CA GLU A 114 -2.80 3.22 -5.06
C GLU A 114 -1.41 3.60 -5.59
N CYS A 115 -0.39 3.16 -4.88
CA CYS A 115 0.99 3.16 -5.36
C CYS A 115 1.79 2.04 -4.71
N TRP A 116 2.85 1.63 -5.39
CA TRP A 116 3.73 0.55 -4.98
C TRP A 116 5.17 1.05 -4.84
N TYR A 117 5.77 0.75 -3.70
CA TYR A 117 7.21 0.77 -3.53
C TYR A 117 7.73 -0.67 -3.54
N ILE A 118 8.63 -0.99 -4.47
CA ILE A 118 9.23 -2.33 -4.57
C ILE A 118 10.28 -2.48 -3.46
N ILE A 119 9.95 -3.22 -2.41
CA ILE A 119 10.86 -3.49 -1.28
C ILE A 119 11.96 -4.44 -1.75
N ALA A 120 11.56 -5.54 -2.38
CA ALA A 120 12.45 -6.55 -2.94
C ALA A 120 11.84 -7.14 -4.22
N ALA A 121 12.71 -7.58 -5.13
CA ALA A 121 12.30 -8.25 -6.35
C ALA A 121 13.38 -9.27 -6.73
N ASP A 122 12.97 -10.49 -7.06
CA ASP A 122 13.86 -11.53 -7.57
C ASP A 122 14.36 -11.16 -8.98
N GLU A 123 15.47 -11.75 -9.41
CA GLU A 123 16.03 -11.47 -10.73
C GLU A 123 15.03 -11.84 -11.84
N GLY A 124 14.73 -10.87 -12.72
CA GLY A 124 13.78 -11.07 -13.81
C GLY A 124 12.31 -10.84 -13.43
N SER A 125 12.01 -10.47 -12.19
CA SER A 125 10.66 -10.08 -11.79
C SER A 125 10.13 -8.89 -12.62
N GLU A 126 8.85 -8.95 -12.95
CA GLU A 126 8.16 -7.95 -13.75
C GLU A 126 6.73 -7.72 -13.22
N ILE A 127 6.17 -6.56 -13.52
CA ILE A 127 4.76 -6.24 -13.28
C ILE A 127 4.04 -6.08 -14.62
N ILE A 128 2.71 -6.23 -14.60
CA ILE A 128 1.85 -5.71 -15.65
C ILE A 128 1.45 -4.29 -15.25
N TYR A 129 1.67 -3.33 -16.15
CA TYR A 129 1.36 -1.92 -15.90
C TYR A 129 0.95 -1.23 -17.21
N GLY A 130 -0.35 -1.16 -17.43
CA GLY A 130 -0.99 -0.66 -18.64
C GLY A 130 -1.31 -1.73 -19.67
N HIS A 131 -1.85 -1.27 -20.81
CA HIS A 131 -2.22 -2.12 -21.94
C HIS A 131 -2.01 -1.40 -23.29
N ASN A 132 -2.04 -2.15 -24.38
CA ASN A 132 -1.76 -1.63 -25.73
C ASN A 132 -2.99 -1.13 -26.50
N ALA A 133 -4.20 -1.53 -26.13
CA ALA A 133 -5.43 -1.16 -26.81
C ALA A 133 -5.61 0.37 -26.96
N LYS A 134 -6.09 0.81 -28.13
CA LYS A 134 -6.26 2.23 -28.50
C LYS A 134 -7.69 2.73 -28.36
N SER A 135 -8.64 1.85 -28.07
CA SER A 135 -10.03 2.19 -27.79
C SER A 135 -10.66 1.16 -26.86
N LYS A 136 -11.81 1.49 -26.27
CA LYS A 136 -12.62 0.55 -25.46
C LYS A 136 -13.10 -0.65 -26.28
N ASP A 137 -13.42 -0.44 -27.56
CA ASP A 137 -13.83 -1.52 -28.46
C ASP A 137 -12.68 -2.50 -28.73
N GLU A 138 -11.47 -1.97 -29.00
CA GLU A 138 -10.27 -2.81 -29.18
C GLU A 138 -9.91 -3.55 -27.90
N LEU A 139 -9.98 -2.87 -26.74
CA LEU A 139 -9.76 -3.47 -25.43
C LEU A 139 -10.71 -4.65 -25.19
N ARG A 140 -12.02 -4.46 -25.43
CA ARG A 140 -13.03 -5.53 -25.32
C ARG A 140 -12.70 -6.68 -26.26
N GLN A 141 -12.40 -6.39 -27.53
CA GLN A 141 -12.07 -7.42 -28.52
C GLN A 141 -10.86 -8.26 -28.10
N GLN A 142 -9.79 -7.64 -27.59
CA GLN A 142 -8.59 -8.34 -27.14
C GLN A 142 -8.84 -9.18 -25.88
N ILE A 143 -9.62 -8.67 -24.92
CA ILE A 143 -10.05 -9.41 -23.72
C ILE A 143 -10.88 -10.65 -24.11
N GLU A 144 -11.88 -10.49 -24.98
CA GLU A 144 -12.74 -11.58 -25.44
C GLU A 144 -11.96 -12.64 -26.24
N ALA A 145 -11.00 -12.20 -27.05
CA ALA A 145 -10.10 -13.08 -27.80
C ALA A 145 -9.01 -13.73 -26.92
N LYS A 146 -8.88 -13.32 -25.65
CA LYS A 146 -7.79 -13.70 -24.74
C LYS A 146 -6.39 -13.42 -25.30
N ASP A 147 -6.24 -12.33 -26.05
CA ASP A 147 -4.95 -11.88 -26.60
C ASP A 147 -4.13 -11.15 -25.53
N TRP A 148 -3.76 -11.85 -24.45
CA TRP A 148 -3.07 -11.26 -23.31
C TRP A 148 -1.66 -10.77 -23.65
N ASP A 149 -0.94 -11.51 -24.50
CA ASP A 149 0.43 -11.14 -24.90
C ASP A 149 0.44 -9.86 -25.76
N GLY A 150 -0.58 -9.67 -26.62
CA GLY A 150 -0.74 -8.44 -27.39
C GLY A 150 -1.30 -7.28 -26.55
N LEU A 151 -2.17 -7.58 -25.60
CA LEU A 151 -2.86 -6.57 -24.79
C LEU A 151 -1.99 -6.00 -23.67
N LEU A 152 -1.32 -6.85 -22.88
CA LEU A 152 -0.73 -6.47 -21.60
C LEU A 152 0.67 -5.85 -21.77
N THR A 153 0.94 -4.78 -21.03
CA THR A 153 2.27 -4.16 -21.00
C THR A 153 3.04 -4.64 -19.77
N LYS A 154 4.16 -5.31 -20.01
CA LYS A 154 5.05 -5.81 -18.96
C LYS A 154 6.21 -4.86 -18.70
N VAL A 155 6.54 -4.65 -17.44
CA VAL A 155 7.62 -3.76 -17.00
C VAL A 155 8.53 -4.52 -16.01
N PRO A 156 9.82 -4.71 -16.31
CA PRO A 156 10.75 -5.31 -15.35
C PRO A 156 10.95 -4.36 -14.17
N VAL A 157 11.12 -4.93 -12.96
CA VAL A 157 11.25 -4.16 -11.73
C VAL A 157 12.45 -4.60 -10.90
N LYS A 158 12.90 -3.72 -10.00
CA LYS A 158 13.92 -4.02 -8.99
C LYS A 158 13.58 -3.31 -7.67
N ALA A 159 14.26 -3.72 -6.60
CA ALA A 159 14.18 -3.05 -5.31
C ALA A 159 14.44 -1.54 -5.43
N GLY A 160 13.61 -0.74 -4.75
CA GLY A 160 13.65 0.72 -4.77
C GLY A 160 12.86 1.39 -5.90
N ASP A 161 12.35 0.63 -6.89
CA ASP A 161 11.45 1.20 -7.90
C ASP A 161 10.11 1.62 -7.27
N PHE A 162 9.45 2.59 -7.90
CA PHE A 162 8.17 3.13 -7.46
C PHE A 162 7.19 3.28 -8.62
N PHE A 163 5.93 2.94 -8.37
CA PHE A 163 4.85 3.03 -9.34
C PHE A 163 3.61 3.67 -8.70
N TYR A 164 3.16 4.80 -9.25
CA TYR A 164 1.83 5.32 -8.98
C TYR A 164 0.80 4.57 -9.83
N VAL A 165 -0.31 4.14 -9.24
CA VAL A 165 -1.35 3.36 -9.91
C VAL A 165 -2.68 4.07 -9.73
N PRO A 166 -3.00 5.07 -10.59
CA PRO A 166 -4.30 5.72 -10.53
C PRO A 166 -5.42 4.73 -10.85
N SER A 167 -6.62 4.96 -10.30
CA SER A 167 -7.81 4.20 -10.68
C SER A 167 -7.99 4.16 -12.20
N GLY A 168 -8.53 3.05 -12.69
CA GLY A 168 -8.65 2.76 -14.14
C GLY A 168 -7.38 2.25 -14.81
N THR A 169 -6.26 2.07 -14.09
CA THR A 169 -5.04 1.46 -14.64
C THR A 169 -5.14 -0.07 -14.66
N MET A 170 -4.93 -0.71 -15.82
CA MET A 170 -4.75 -2.17 -15.88
C MET A 170 -3.41 -2.56 -15.27
N HIS A 171 -3.40 -3.46 -14.30
CA HIS A 171 -2.15 -3.81 -13.63
C HIS A 171 -2.17 -5.20 -13.00
N ALA A 172 -0.99 -5.73 -12.69
CA ALA A 172 -0.79 -6.94 -11.89
C ALA A 172 0.64 -6.98 -11.33
N ILE A 173 0.80 -7.55 -10.14
CA ILE A 173 2.12 -7.79 -9.54
C ILE A 173 2.57 -9.21 -9.90
N GLY A 174 3.76 -9.34 -10.47
CA GLY A 174 4.34 -10.64 -10.83
C GLY A 174 5.02 -11.36 -9.67
N ALA A 175 5.44 -12.59 -9.93
CA ALA A 175 6.09 -13.45 -8.96
C ALA A 175 7.46 -12.93 -8.51
N GLY A 176 7.84 -13.24 -7.27
CA GLY A 176 9.12 -12.88 -6.66
C GLY A 176 9.20 -11.45 -6.15
N ILE A 177 8.07 -10.73 -6.10
CA ILE A 177 8.03 -9.29 -5.74
C ILE A 177 7.45 -9.13 -4.33
N LEU A 178 8.14 -8.35 -3.51
CA LEU A 178 7.68 -7.86 -2.22
C LEU A 178 7.48 -6.35 -2.31
N ILE A 179 6.26 -5.85 -2.09
CA ILE A 179 5.95 -4.42 -2.17
C ILE A 179 5.37 -3.86 -0.88
N LEU A 180 5.54 -2.56 -0.67
CA LEU A 180 4.67 -1.77 0.18
C LEU A 180 3.67 -1.03 -0.71
N GLU A 181 2.39 -1.28 -0.47
CA GLU A 181 1.27 -0.64 -1.16
C GLU A 181 0.63 0.39 -0.24
N THR A 182 0.54 1.64 -0.70
CA THR A 182 -0.31 2.68 -0.07
C THR A 182 -1.48 2.93 -1.00
N GLN A 183 -2.69 2.78 -0.49
CA GLN A 183 -3.93 2.90 -1.26
C GLN A 183 -5.00 3.67 -0.49
N GLN A 184 -6.04 4.11 -1.19
CA GLN A 184 -7.31 4.46 -0.54
C GLN A 184 -7.86 3.26 0.24
N SER A 185 -8.63 3.52 1.30
CA SER A 185 -9.27 2.49 2.14
C SER A 185 -10.45 1.83 1.41
N SER A 186 -10.13 0.91 0.51
CA SER A 186 -11.05 0.16 -0.33
C SER A 186 -10.47 -1.22 -0.63
N ASP A 187 -11.31 -2.25 -0.73
CA ASP A 187 -10.90 -3.60 -1.14
C ASP A 187 -11.49 -3.97 -2.52
N THR A 188 -12.11 -3.00 -3.19
CA THR A 188 -12.77 -3.18 -4.48
C THR A 188 -11.78 -3.46 -5.60
N THR A 189 -11.94 -4.62 -6.24
CA THR A 189 -11.05 -5.10 -7.30
C THR A 189 -11.83 -5.75 -8.44
N TYR A 190 -11.67 -5.25 -9.67
CA TYR A 190 -12.24 -5.88 -10.86
C TYR A 190 -11.17 -6.68 -11.61
N ARG A 191 -11.30 -8.00 -11.53
CA ARG A 191 -10.39 -8.95 -12.14
C ARG A 191 -10.66 -9.12 -13.64
N VAL A 192 -9.65 -8.89 -14.46
CA VAL A 192 -9.67 -9.06 -15.93
C VAL A 192 -9.20 -10.46 -16.31
N TYR A 193 -8.09 -10.92 -15.73
CA TYR A 193 -7.50 -12.22 -16.03
C TYR A 193 -6.82 -12.81 -14.79
N ASP A 194 -6.89 -14.13 -14.67
CA ASP A 194 -6.36 -14.85 -13.51
C ASP A 194 -5.45 -16.04 -13.84
N PHE A 195 -4.86 -16.05 -15.03
CA PHE A 195 -3.96 -17.14 -15.45
C PHE A 195 -4.63 -18.52 -15.48
N ASP A 196 -5.97 -18.54 -15.62
CA ASP A 196 -6.82 -19.73 -15.59
C ASP A 196 -6.55 -20.64 -14.37
N ARG A 197 -6.03 -20.06 -13.27
CA ARG A 197 -5.67 -20.79 -12.06
C ARG A 197 -6.89 -21.20 -11.26
N LYS A 198 -6.75 -22.32 -10.56
CA LYS A 198 -7.79 -22.89 -9.72
C LYS A 198 -7.48 -22.64 -8.25
N ASP A 199 -8.53 -22.38 -7.48
CA ASP A 199 -8.44 -22.34 -6.01
C ASP A 199 -8.23 -23.75 -5.43
N ASP A 200 -8.06 -23.83 -4.11
CA ASP A 200 -7.87 -25.10 -3.38
C ASP A 200 -9.09 -26.05 -3.50
N LYS A 201 -10.24 -25.57 -4.02
CA LYS A 201 -11.45 -26.34 -4.31
C LYS A 201 -11.59 -26.72 -5.79
N GLY A 202 -10.65 -26.33 -6.64
CA GLY A 202 -10.64 -26.63 -8.07
C GLY A 202 -11.46 -25.67 -8.94
N ASN A 203 -11.94 -24.55 -8.40
CA ASN A 203 -12.75 -23.56 -9.12
C ASN A 203 -11.88 -22.42 -9.67
N LEU A 204 -12.28 -21.87 -10.82
CA LEU A 204 -11.72 -20.61 -11.31
C LEU A 204 -12.25 -19.46 -10.46
N ARG A 205 -11.41 -18.46 -10.18
CA ARG A 205 -11.86 -17.23 -9.51
C ARG A 205 -12.68 -16.37 -10.45
N GLU A 206 -13.60 -15.61 -9.88
CA GLU A 206 -14.48 -14.70 -10.61
C GLU A 206 -13.69 -13.61 -11.36
N LEU A 207 -14.12 -13.38 -12.60
CA LEU A 207 -13.69 -12.28 -13.47
C LEU A 207 -14.83 -11.27 -13.58
N HIS A 208 -14.49 -9.99 -13.68
CA HIS A 208 -15.42 -8.86 -13.64
C HIS A 208 -15.35 -8.08 -14.96
N LEU A 209 -15.41 -8.78 -16.10
CA LEU A 209 -14.99 -8.23 -17.40
C LEU A 209 -15.72 -6.92 -17.80
N GLU A 210 -17.05 -6.86 -17.67
CA GLU A 210 -17.79 -5.63 -18.02
C GLU A 210 -17.42 -4.46 -17.11
N LYS A 211 -17.41 -4.67 -15.78
CA LYS A 211 -16.99 -3.63 -14.83
C LYS A 211 -15.55 -3.18 -15.06
N SER A 212 -14.65 -4.12 -15.37
CA SER A 212 -13.28 -3.81 -15.75
C SER A 212 -13.22 -2.94 -17.00
N ILE A 213 -13.94 -3.33 -18.06
CA ILE A 213 -13.99 -2.56 -19.31
C ILE A 213 -14.58 -1.18 -19.07
N ASP A 214 -15.58 -1.01 -18.20
CA ASP A 214 -16.18 0.29 -17.89
C ASP A 214 -15.15 1.26 -17.30
N VAL A 215 -14.34 0.81 -16.34
CA VAL A 215 -13.44 1.70 -15.57
C VAL A 215 -12.04 1.84 -16.15
N LEU A 216 -11.63 0.97 -17.10
CA LEU A 216 -10.27 1.01 -17.67
C LEU A 216 -10.00 2.30 -18.46
N ASN A 217 -8.90 2.97 -18.19
CA ASN A 217 -8.46 4.12 -18.95
C ASN A 217 -7.71 3.69 -20.21
N ILE A 218 -8.00 4.33 -21.35
CA ILE A 218 -7.26 4.11 -22.59
C ILE A 218 -6.03 5.02 -22.62
N GLY A 219 -4.86 4.44 -22.86
CA GLY A 219 -3.59 5.16 -22.99
C GLY A 219 -2.53 4.62 -22.04
N GLU A 220 -1.38 5.27 -22.02
CA GLU A 220 -0.31 4.93 -21.08
C GLU A 220 -0.69 5.35 -19.65
N PRO A 221 -0.40 4.51 -18.64
CA PRO A 221 -0.66 4.89 -17.25
C PRO A 221 0.12 6.14 -16.85
N ALA A 222 -0.51 7.00 -16.05
CA ALA A 222 0.20 8.11 -15.43
C ALA A 222 1.07 7.60 -14.28
N ASN A 223 2.35 7.99 -14.27
CA ASN A 223 3.27 7.69 -13.17
C ASN A 223 3.89 8.98 -12.61
N SER A 224 4.37 8.94 -11.38
CA SER A 224 4.98 10.08 -10.71
C SER A 224 6.44 10.31 -11.14
N ARG A 225 6.96 11.49 -10.82
CA ARG A 225 8.38 11.83 -10.98
C ARG A 225 8.95 12.16 -9.61
N PRO A 226 9.61 11.19 -8.93
CA PRO A 226 10.10 11.41 -7.58
C PRO A 226 11.08 12.58 -7.49
N ALA A 227 11.02 13.32 -6.38
CA ALA A 227 11.89 14.45 -6.11
C ALA A 227 12.56 14.29 -4.75
N THR A 228 13.90 14.37 -4.72
CA THR A 228 14.70 14.17 -3.51
C THR A 228 15.26 15.47 -2.97
N VAL A 229 15.11 15.67 -1.67
CA VAL A 229 15.81 16.68 -0.86
C VAL A 229 16.75 15.96 0.12
N LYS A 230 17.92 16.55 0.36
CA LYS A 230 18.89 16.08 1.36
C LYS A 230 19.15 17.21 2.36
N ALA A 231 19.08 16.89 3.64
CA ALA A 231 19.39 17.81 4.73
C ALA A 231 20.01 17.00 5.87
N ASP A 232 21.25 17.33 6.24
CA ASP A 232 22.00 16.65 7.32
C ASP A 232 21.94 15.12 7.20
N ASP A 233 21.40 14.44 8.22
CA ASP A 233 21.27 12.98 8.31
C ASP A 233 20.02 12.42 7.60
N LEU A 234 19.25 13.25 6.91
CA LEU A 234 18.02 12.89 6.19
C LEU A 234 18.18 13.01 4.67
N ARG A 235 17.77 11.97 3.96
CA ARG A 235 17.38 12.03 2.56
C ARG A 235 15.89 11.73 2.45
N SER A 236 15.12 12.72 2.02
CA SER A 236 13.67 12.63 1.82
C SER A 236 13.34 12.69 0.34
N THR A 237 12.64 11.68 -0.17
CA THR A 237 12.18 11.62 -1.55
C THR A 237 10.66 11.61 -1.58
N LEU A 238 10.04 12.67 -2.10
CA LEU A 238 8.62 12.65 -2.42
C LEU A 238 8.41 11.70 -3.60
N LEU A 239 7.73 10.58 -3.37
CA LEU A 239 7.46 9.56 -4.37
C LEU A 239 6.23 9.92 -5.20
N VAL A 240 5.14 10.34 -4.55
CA VAL A 240 3.91 10.83 -5.20
C VAL A 240 3.17 11.79 -4.28
N SER A 241 2.43 12.72 -4.89
CA SER A 241 1.42 13.56 -4.23
C SER A 241 0.23 13.68 -5.16
N ASN A 242 -0.96 13.38 -4.68
CA ASN A 242 -2.22 13.47 -5.42
C ASN A 242 -3.34 13.95 -4.47
N ASP A 243 -4.59 13.90 -4.94
CA ASP A 243 -5.76 14.39 -4.18
C ASP A 243 -6.11 13.54 -2.95
N PHE A 244 -5.56 12.32 -2.85
CA PHE A 244 -5.88 11.34 -1.80
C PHE A 244 -4.76 11.17 -0.78
N PHE A 245 -3.50 11.24 -1.22
CA PHE A 245 -2.34 11.04 -0.37
C PHE A 245 -1.05 11.61 -0.97
N ALA A 246 -0.08 11.86 -0.09
CA ALA A 246 1.32 11.98 -0.43
C ALA A 246 2.11 10.82 0.20
N VAL A 247 3.15 10.36 -0.51
CA VAL A 247 4.06 9.30 -0.04
C VAL A 247 5.50 9.74 -0.20
N TYR A 248 6.29 9.54 0.84
CA TYR A 248 7.70 9.84 0.92
C TYR A 248 8.50 8.58 1.25
N LYS A 249 9.71 8.51 0.70
CA LYS A 249 10.76 7.64 1.21
C LYS A 249 11.74 8.48 2.04
N TRP A 250 11.95 8.10 3.30
CA TRP A 250 12.96 8.69 4.17
C TRP A 250 14.10 7.70 4.40
N GLU A 251 15.32 8.14 4.15
CA GLU A 251 16.55 7.43 4.50
C GLU A 251 17.27 8.26 5.57
N ILE A 252 17.46 7.68 6.75
CA ILE A 252 18.03 8.34 7.94
C ILE A 252 19.31 7.63 8.36
N THR A 253 20.38 8.41 8.55
CA THR A 253 21.74 7.90 8.84
C THR A 253 22.35 8.47 10.13
N GLY A 254 21.52 9.07 10.98
CA GLY A 254 21.92 9.69 12.23
C GLY A 254 20.70 10.18 12.98
N LYS A 255 20.71 11.43 13.43
CA LYS A 255 19.63 12.01 14.22
C LYS A 255 18.95 13.13 13.46
N VAL A 256 17.63 13.05 13.31
CA VAL A 256 16.82 14.02 12.59
C VAL A 256 15.65 14.45 13.46
N ASP A 257 15.55 15.76 13.68
CA ASP A 257 14.41 16.38 14.35
C ASP A 257 13.38 16.81 13.30
N PHE A 258 12.12 16.48 13.56
CA PHE A 258 10.98 16.77 12.70
C PHE A 258 9.95 17.61 13.45
N GLU A 259 9.28 18.46 12.69
CA GLU A 259 8.06 19.16 13.11
C GLU A 259 6.90 18.66 12.24
N LYS A 260 5.70 18.64 12.80
CA LYS A 260 4.50 18.20 12.11
C LYS A 260 4.19 19.08 10.89
N THR A 261 4.10 18.46 9.72
CA THR A 261 3.77 19.13 8.44
C THR A 261 2.45 18.68 7.82
N ALA A 262 1.81 17.65 8.38
CA ALA A 262 0.54 17.11 7.94
C ALA A 262 -0.37 16.86 9.15
N ASP A 263 -1.67 16.65 8.92
CA ASP A 263 -2.62 16.39 10.00
C ASP A 263 -2.18 15.23 10.89
N TYR A 264 -1.74 14.13 10.27
CA TYR A 264 -1.11 12.97 10.90
C TYR A 264 -0.25 12.27 9.84
N SER A 265 0.57 11.31 10.25
CA SER A 265 1.41 10.55 9.31
C SER A 265 1.41 9.07 9.64
N LEU A 266 1.40 8.25 8.60
CA LEU A 266 1.53 6.80 8.64
C LEU A 266 2.98 6.46 8.31
N LEU A 267 3.65 5.66 9.15
CA LEU A 267 5.05 5.31 8.98
C LEU A 267 5.22 3.79 8.97
N SER A 268 6.02 3.32 8.02
CA SER A 268 6.41 1.93 7.87
C SER A 268 7.93 1.83 7.73
N VAL A 269 8.58 1.19 8.70
CA VAL A 269 10.04 0.99 8.68
C VAL A 269 10.36 -0.22 7.81
N LEU A 270 11.05 -0.01 6.71
CA LEU A 270 11.39 -1.05 5.73
C LEU A 270 12.79 -1.63 5.94
N ASP A 271 13.69 -0.88 6.55
CA ASP A 271 15.03 -1.36 6.90
C ASP A 271 15.61 -0.62 8.11
N GLY A 272 16.60 -1.25 8.73
CA GLY A 272 17.35 -0.70 9.86
C GLY A 272 16.64 -0.79 11.21
N GLU A 273 17.31 -0.23 12.22
CA GLU A 273 16.85 -0.12 13.60
C GLU A 273 17.22 1.24 14.18
N GLY A 274 16.44 1.70 15.16
CA GLY A 274 16.64 2.98 15.79
C GLY A 274 15.60 3.32 16.84
N GLN A 275 15.42 4.62 17.06
CA GLN A 275 14.60 5.17 18.12
C GLN A 275 13.77 6.35 17.61
N LEU A 276 12.49 6.32 17.90
CA LEU A 276 11.58 7.44 17.81
C LEU A 276 11.48 8.11 19.19
N THR A 277 11.62 9.42 19.27
CA THR A 277 11.39 10.19 20.50
C THR A 277 10.21 11.14 20.31
N VAL A 278 9.20 11.03 21.17
CA VAL A 278 7.99 11.87 21.19
C VAL A 278 7.75 12.32 22.63
N ASP A 279 7.55 13.63 22.85
CA ASP A 279 7.36 14.23 24.18
C ASP A 279 8.42 13.78 25.23
N GLY A 280 9.68 13.62 24.78
CA GLY A 280 10.78 13.17 25.62
C GLY A 280 10.75 11.68 26.02
N LYS A 281 9.81 10.90 25.48
CA LYS A 281 9.74 9.45 25.65
C LYS A 281 10.25 8.75 24.40
N ASN A 282 11.03 7.69 24.62
CA ASN A 282 11.71 6.94 23.58
C ASN A 282 10.94 5.66 23.25
N TYR A 283 10.82 5.37 21.96
CA TYR A 283 10.15 4.20 21.39
C TYR A 283 11.14 3.52 20.43
N PRO A 284 11.53 2.25 20.68
CA PRO A 284 12.35 1.53 19.73
C PRO A 284 11.56 1.30 18.43
N ILE A 285 12.24 1.47 17.31
CA ILE A 285 11.71 1.17 15.98
C ILE A 285 12.71 0.30 15.23
N GLN A 286 12.20 -0.61 14.41
CA GLN A 286 13.01 -1.53 13.61
C GLN A 286 12.25 -1.92 12.35
N LYS A 287 12.95 -2.52 11.38
CA LYS A 287 12.34 -3.14 10.19
C LYS A 287 11.07 -3.90 10.57
N GLY A 288 9.99 -3.57 9.86
CA GLY A 288 8.65 -4.13 10.08
C GLY A 288 7.80 -3.40 11.13
N SER A 289 8.28 -2.31 11.73
CA SER A 289 7.47 -1.46 12.60
C SER A 289 6.52 -0.59 11.77
N HIS A 290 5.25 -0.57 12.16
CA HIS A 290 4.21 0.28 11.57
C HIS A 290 3.49 1.08 12.65
N PHE A 291 3.38 2.38 12.44
CA PHE A 291 2.78 3.27 13.42
C PHE A 291 2.21 4.53 12.79
N ILE A 292 1.35 5.21 13.53
CA ILE A 292 0.81 6.53 13.19
C ILE A 292 1.39 7.55 14.16
N LEU A 293 1.81 8.70 13.63
CA LEU A 293 2.02 9.92 14.42
C LEU A 293 0.71 10.73 14.38
N PRO A 294 -0.09 10.72 15.46
CA PRO A 294 -1.36 11.42 15.50
C PRO A 294 -1.16 12.93 15.57
N SER A 295 -2.24 13.68 15.34
CA SER A 295 -2.23 15.14 15.27
C SER A 295 -1.78 15.86 16.53
N ASP A 296 -1.84 15.24 17.70
CA ASP A 296 -1.33 15.85 18.93
C ASP A 296 0.19 15.71 19.09
N VAL A 297 0.87 14.96 18.21
CA VAL A 297 2.33 14.91 18.10
C VAL A 297 2.82 16.05 17.20
N GLU A 298 3.28 17.14 17.82
CA GLU A 298 3.71 18.35 17.10
C GLU A 298 5.19 18.30 16.66
N ALA A 299 6.03 17.53 17.36
CA ALA A 299 7.44 17.35 17.03
C ALA A 299 7.95 15.98 17.50
N TRP A 300 8.93 15.45 16.80
CA TRP A 300 9.57 14.17 17.15
C TRP A 300 11.00 14.12 16.62
N THR A 301 11.77 13.18 17.15
CA THR A 301 13.11 12.85 16.65
C THR A 301 13.11 11.41 16.16
N LEU A 302 13.69 11.16 14.98
CA LEU A 302 14.12 9.83 14.57
C LEU A 302 15.65 9.74 14.65
N GLU A 303 16.16 8.72 15.31
CA GLU A 303 17.59 8.46 15.42
C GLU A 303 17.90 7.00 15.07
N GLY A 304 18.81 6.78 14.14
CA GLY A 304 19.22 5.43 13.75
C GLY A 304 20.22 5.43 12.60
N GLN A 305 20.88 4.29 12.39
CA GLN A 305 21.83 4.09 11.30
C GLN A 305 21.17 3.20 10.23
N GLY A 306 21.02 3.74 9.03
CA GLY A 306 20.44 2.99 7.90
C GLY A 306 18.94 2.74 8.04
N LEU A 307 18.20 3.64 8.71
CA LEU A 307 16.74 3.57 8.77
C LEU A 307 16.16 3.95 7.40
N GLU A 308 15.37 3.04 6.81
CA GLU A 308 14.58 3.31 5.62
C GLU A 308 13.09 3.25 6.00
N LEU A 309 12.34 4.32 5.73
CA LEU A 309 10.91 4.40 6.01
C LEU A 309 10.13 4.83 4.78
N ILE A 310 8.95 4.25 4.61
CA ILE A 310 7.90 4.86 3.80
C ILE A 310 6.94 5.59 4.72
N VAL A 311 6.69 6.86 4.41
CA VAL A 311 5.82 7.76 5.16
C VAL A 311 4.72 8.25 4.24
N SER A 312 3.46 8.14 4.67
CA SER A 312 2.33 8.68 3.93
C SER A 312 1.43 9.53 4.81
N HIS A 313 0.69 10.42 4.19
CA HIS A 313 -0.40 11.15 4.82
C HIS A 313 -1.49 11.43 3.77
N PRO A 314 -2.77 11.54 4.19
CA PRO A 314 -3.86 11.96 3.31
C PRO A 314 -3.89 13.48 3.10
#